data_AF-B0D3G6-F1
#
_entry.id   AF-B0D3G6-F1
#
_cell.length_a   1.000
_cell.length_b   1.000
_cell.length_c   1.000
_cell.angle_alpha   90.00
_cell.angle_beta   90.00
_cell.angle_gamma   90.00
#
_symmetry.space_group_name_H-M   'P 1'
#
loop_
_entity.id
_entity.type
_entity.pdbx_description
1 polymer ?
#
loop_
_entity_poly.entity_id
_entity_poly.type
_entity_poly.pdbx_seq_one_letter_code
_entity_poly.pdbx_strand_id
1 'polypeptide(L)'
;MHPQLSDKKLGWFHTVERATSFSHFVSTVCREFIQALEDCHLSTWARLTGGCNKKKDELNKCLRSERVARSANNRETAKERRIKADQALKEFHDI
;
A
#
# COMPACT_ATOMS: atom_id res chain seq x y z
N MET A 1 15.96 37.91 21.09
CA MET A 1 16.53 36.94 22.05
C MET A 1 15.64 35.72 22.02
N HIS A 2 16.02 34.48 21.78
CA HIS A 2 17.17 33.81 21.14
C HIS A 2 16.56 32.52 20.54
N PRO A 3 17.05 32.05 19.39
CA PRO A 3 16.49 30.97 18.58
C PRO A 3 16.81 29.58 19.13
N GLN A 4 16.01 28.58 18.76
CA GLN A 4 16.40 27.16 18.63
C GLN A 4 15.53 26.46 17.56
N LEU A 5 15.50 27.05 16.36
CA LEU A 5 15.42 26.27 15.13
C LEU A 5 16.83 25.73 14.86
N SER A 6 17.22 24.66 15.54
CA SER A 6 18.31 23.80 15.07
C SER A 6 18.04 22.35 15.47
N ASP A 7 18.39 21.46 14.54
CA ASP A 7 18.55 20.02 14.76
C ASP A 7 17.29 19.16 14.85
N LYS A 8 16.48 19.19 13.79
CA LYS A 8 16.06 17.93 13.16
C LYS A 8 16.68 17.84 11.79
N LYS A 9 18.00 17.60 11.82
CA LYS A 9 18.80 17.18 10.68
C LYS A 9 18.06 16.07 9.94
N LEU A 10 17.61 16.40 8.74
CA LEU A 10 17.75 15.59 7.52
C LEU A 10 18.40 14.22 7.79
N GLY A 11 17.58 13.26 8.17
CA GLY A 11 17.93 11.87 8.39
C GLY A 11 17.09 10.93 7.52
N TRP A 12 16.72 11.38 6.31
CA TRP A 12 16.10 10.51 5.30
C TRP A 12 17.19 9.78 4.48
N PHE A 13 18.26 9.38 5.17
CA PHE A 13 19.35 8.56 4.66
C PHE A 13 19.80 7.64 5.80
N HIS A 14 18.96 6.67 6.12
CA HIS A 14 19.45 5.41 6.69
C HIS A 14 19.53 4.40 5.57
N THR A 15 20.70 4.40 4.93
CA THR A 15 21.25 3.26 4.22
C THR A 15 21.51 2.15 5.23
N VAL A 16 20.74 1.06 5.14
CA VAL A 16 21.20 -0.27 5.54
C VAL A 16 20.41 -1.28 4.70
N GLU A 17 21.13 -1.84 3.73
CA GLU A 17 21.02 -3.20 3.23
C GLU A 17 19.66 -3.89 3.38
N ARG A 18 18.91 -3.92 2.28
CA ARG A 18 18.00 -5.03 2.01
C ARG A 18 18.17 -5.48 0.57
N ALA A 19 19.24 -6.25 0.34
CA ALA A 19 19.29 -7.12 -0.80
C ALA A 19 18.00 -7.98 -0.82
N THR A 20 17.36 -8.08 -1.98
CA THR A 20 16.29 -9.06 -2.31
C THR A 20 14.92 -8.90 -1.62
N SER A 21 14.21 -7.78 -1.81
CA SER A 21 12.76 -7.80 -1.55
C SER A 21 11.92 -6.88 -2.44
N PHE A 22 12.01 -7.09 -3.76
CA PHE A 22 10.98 -6.63 -4.70
C PHE A 22 9.72 -7.54 -4.67
N SER A 23 9.63 -8.46 -3.70
CA SER A 23 8.55 -9.46 -3.59
C SER A 23 7.36 -8.98 -2.76
N HIS A 24 7.46 -7.82 -2.09
CA HIS A 24 6.47 -7.38 -1.09
C HIS A 24 5.22 -6.67 -1.67
N PHE A 25 5.11 -6.54 -2.99
CA PHE A 25 3.97 -5.89 -3.65
C PHE A 25 3.17 -6.82 -4.59
N VAL A 26 3.44 -8.13 -4.61
CA VAL A 26 2.64 -9.05 -5.44
C VAL A 26 1.36 -9.42 -4.70
N SER A 27 0.22 -8.97 -5.21
CA SER A 27 -1.08 -9.47 -4.73
C SER A 27 -1.21 -10.95 -5.07
N THR A 28 -1.45 -11.78 -4.04
CA THR A 28 -1.74 -13.20 -4.21
C THR A 28 -3.14 -13.45 -4.77
N VAL A 29 -4.09 -12.55 -4.54
CA VAL A 29 -5.49 -12.68 -4.96
C VAL A 29 -5.65 -12.28 -6.44
N CYS A 30 -4.91 -11.28 -6.92
CA CYS A 30 -4.92 -10.89 -8.34
C CYS A 30 -3.86 -11.61 -9.20
N ARG A 31 -3.23 -12.67 -8.69
CA ARG A 31 -2.08 -13.34 -9.35
C ARG A 31 -2.39 -13.77 -10.79
N GLU A 32 -3.54 -14.37 -11.04
CA GLU A 32 -3.92 -14.86 -12.37
C GLU A 32 -4.09 -13.72 -13.39
N PHE A 33 -4.61 -12.57 -12.95
CA PHE A 33 -4.73 -11.38 -13.80
C PHE A 33 -3.39 -10.72 -14.09
N ILE A 34 -2.46 -10.78 -13.13
CA ILE A 34 -1.08 -10.32 -13.32
C ILE A 34 -0.40 -11.21 -14.35
N GLN A 35 -0.48 -12.53 -14.19
CA GLN A 35 0.12 -13.49 -15.14
C GLN A 35 -0.45 -13.29 -16.55
N ALA A 36 -1.77 -13.14 -16.69
CA ALA A 36 -2.40 -12.92 -18.00
C ALA A 36 -1.93 -11.62 -18.69
N LEU A 37 -1.62 -10.58 -17.91
CA LEU A 37 -1.07 -9.33 -18.46
C LEU A 37 0.41 -9.49 -18.81
N GLU A 38 1.19 -10.18 -17.98
CA GLU A 38 2.60 -10.50 -18.24
C GLU A 38 2.77 -11.35 -19.49
N ASP A 39 1.95 -12.37 -19.67
CA ASP A 39 1.93 -13.22 -20.87
C ASP A 39 1.60 -12.41 -22.12
N CYS A 40 0.67 -11.45 -22.03
CA CYS A 40 0.38 -10.53 -23.13
C CYS A 40 1.58 -9.62 -23.45
N HIS A 41 2.29 -9.16 -22.43
CA HIS A 41 3.47 -8.32 -22.58
C HIS A 41 4.69 -9.03 -23.18
N LEU A 42 4.69 -10.37 -23.28
CA LEU A 42 5.68 -11.11 -24.06
C LEU A 42 5.67 -10.69 -25.54
N SER A 43 4.53 -10.21 -26.04
CA SER A 43 4.44 -9.56 -27.35
C SER A 43 4.73 -8.05 -27.22
N THR A 44 5.93 -7.65 -27.66
CA THR A 44 6.35 -6.25 -27.67
C THR A 44 5.39 -5.35 -28.43
N TRP A 45 4.89 -5.80 -29.58
CA TRP A 45 3.94 -5.02 -30.38
C TRP A 45 2.60 -4.87 -29.67
N ALA A 46 2.03 -5.94 -29.11
CA ALA A 46 0.76 -5.86 -28.39
C ALA A 46 0.84 -4.94 -27.15
N ARG A 47 2.00 -4.95 -26.47
CA ARG A 47 2.26 -4.05 -25.33
C ARG A 47 2.28 -2.58 -25.76
N LEU A 48 2.92 -2.27 -26.88
CA LEU A 48 3.09 -0.88 -27.35
C LEU A 48 1.84 -0.31 -28.03
N THR A 49 1.09 -1.14 -28.74
CA THR A 49 -0.11 -0.69 -29.50
C THR A 49 -1.40 -0.73 -28.69
N GLY A 50 -1.35 -1.17 -27.43
CA GLY A 50 -2.54 -1.28 -26.57
C GLY A 50 -3.33 -2.58 -26.73
N GLY A 51 -2.79 -3.58 -27.44
CA GLY A 51 -3.40 -4.92 -27.58
C GLY A 51 -3.64 -5.64 -26.26
N CYS A 52 -2.96 -5.25 -25.18
CA CYS A 52 -3.11 -5.81 -23.84
C CYS A 52 -4.13 -5.08 -22.94
N ASN A 53 -4.83 -4.05 -23.44
CA ASN A 53 -5.69 -3.20 -22.60
C ASN A 53 -6.82 -3.96 -21.90
N LYS A 54 -7.43 -4.95 -22.56
CA LYS A 54 -8.47 -5.77 -21.93
C LYS A 54 -7.97 -6.51 -20.69
N LYS A 55 -6.77 -7.10 -20.75
CA LYS A 55 -6.13 -7.80 -19.63
C LYS A 55 -5.74 -6.84 -18.52
N LYS A 56 -5.25 -5.65 -18.89
CA LYS A 56 -5.00 -4.56 -17.94
C LYS A 56 -6.28 -4.12 -17.22
N ASP A 57 -7.40 -4.01 -17.91
CA ASP A 57 -8.68 -3.62 -17.31
C ASP A 57 -9.21 -4.69 -16.35
N GLU A 58 -9.08 -5.96 -16.71
CA GLU A 58 -9.38 -7.10 -15.82
C GLU A 58 -8.53 -7.05 -14.53
N LEU A 59 -7.22 -6.84 -14.67
CA LEU A 59 -6.32 -6.65 -13.53
C LEU A 59 -6.70 -5.43 -12.67
N ASN A 60 -7.00 -4.29 -13.29
CA ASN A 60 -7.39 -3.08 -12.58
C ASN A 60 -8.65 -3.27 -11.74
N LYS A 61 -9.64 -4.00 -12.26
CA LYS A 61 -10.87 -4.33 -11.52
C LYS A 61 -10.55 -5.16 -10.27
N CYS A 62 -9.69 -6.17 -10.41
CA CYS A 62 -9.25 -6.98 -9.28
C CYS A 62 -8.50 -6.13 -8.22
N LEU A 63 -7.50 -5.35 -8.64
CA LEU A 63 -6.73 -4.52 -7.70
C LEU A 63 -7.60 -3.44 -7.04
N ARG A 64 -8.64 -2.95 -7.74
CA ARG A 64 -9.60 -2.00 -7.17
C ARG A 64 -10.43 -2.65 -6.08
N SER A 65 -10.93 -3.87 -6.28
CA SER A 65 -11.73 -4.58 -5.27
C SER A 65 -10.90 -4.87 -4.02
N GLU A 66 -9.67 -5.35 -4.17
CA GLU A 66 -8.75 -5.55 -3.04
C GLU A 66 -8.47 -4.27 -2.26
N ARG A 67 -8.26 -3.16 -2.97
CA ARG A 67 -8.05 -1.86 -2.33
C ARG A 67 -9.27 -1.48 -1.51
N VAL A 68 -10.49 -1.70 -2.02
CA VAL A 68 -11.72 -1.44 -1.25
C VAL A 68 -11.76 -2.32 0.00
N ALA A 69 -11.52 -3.62 -0.13
CA ALA A 69 -11.55 -4.56 0.98
C ALA A 69 -10.54 -4.20 2.09
N ARG A 70 -9.28 -3.90 1.71
CA ARG A 70 -8.27 -3.41 2.66
C ARG A 70 -8.68 -2.08 3.30
N SER A 71 -9.25 -1.16 2.51
CA SER A 71 -9.70 0.13 3.04
C SER A 71 -10.84 -0.03 4.03
N ALA A 72 -11.75 -0.99 3.81
CA ALA A 72 -12.82 -1.30 4.74
C ALA A 72 -12.28 -1.87 6.05
N ASN A 73 -11.40 -2.88 5.98
CA ASN A 73 -10.77 -3.45 7.18
C ASN A 73 -9.99 -2.40 7.97
N ASN A 74 -9.22 -1.55 7.29
CA ASN A 74 -8.48 -0.46 7.95
C ASN A 74 -9.42 0.52 8.65
N ARG A 75 -10.61 0.80 8.10
CA ARG A 75 -11.61 1.66 8.74
C ARG A 75 -12.15 1.00 10.01
N GLU A 76 -12.49 -0.28 9.98
CA GLU A 76 -12.98 -0.98 11.16
C GLU A 76 -11.90 -1.08 12.25
N THR A 77 -10.69 -1.48 11.87
CA THR A 77 -9.54 -1.50 12.80
C THR A 77 -9.27 -0.11 13.40
N ALA A 78 -9.42 0.96 12.60
CA ALA A 78 -9.23 2.32 13.10
C ALA A 78 -10.33 2.73 14.10
N LYS A 79 -11.58 2.32 13.89
CA LYS A 79 -12.67 2.55 14.86
C LYS A 79 -12.39 1.83 16.18
N GLU A 80 -11.99 0.56 16.13
CA GLU A 80 -11.63 -0.21 17.32
C GLU A 80 -10.48 0.45 18.10
N ARG A 81 -9.45 0.92 17.40
CA ARG A 81 -8.33 1.65 18.02
C ARG A 81 -8.78 2.96 18.65
N ARG A 82 -9.71 3.70 18.03
CA ARG A 82 -10.29 4.92 18.61
C ARG A 82 -11.05 4.63 19.89
N ILE A 83 -11.92 3.63 19.89
CA ILE A 83 -12.69 3.26 21.10
C ILE A 83 -11.75 2.93 22.26
N LYS A 84 -10.71 2.12 22.00
CA LYS A 84 -9.71 1.78 23.03
C LYS A 84 -8.94 3.00 23.53
N ALA A 85 -8.56 3.90 22.64
CA ALA A 85 -7.87 5.14 23.02
C ALA A 85 -8.77 6.06 23.86
N ASP A 86 -10.04 6.20 23.49
CA ASP A 86 -11.00 7.02 24.23
C ASP A 86 -11.30 6.43 25.62
N GLN A 87 -11.37 5.10 25.74
CA GLN A 87 -11.51 4.40 27.04
C GLN A 87 -10.28 4.63 27.93
N ALA A 88 -9.07 4.39 27.40
CA ALA A 88 -7.84 4.62 28.14
C ALA A 88 -7.67 6.09 28.58
N LEU A 89 -8.12 7.04 27.76
CA LEU A 89 -8.10 8.46 28.12
C LEU A 89 -9.05 8.78 29.29
N LYS A 90 -10.25 8.20 29.31
CA LYS A 90 -11.19 8.36 30.43
C LYS A 90 -10.63 7.79 31.72
N GLU A 91 -10.13 6.55 31.67
CA GLU A 91 -9.48 5.90 32.81
C GLU A 91 -8.33 6.73 33.37
N PHE A 92 -7.54 7.39 32.52
CA PHE A 92 -6.46 8.27 32.96
C PHE A 92 -6.95 9.57 33.62
N HIS A 93 -8.05 10.16 33.14
CA HIS A 93 -8.60 11.39 33.72
C HIS A 93 -9.37 11.18 35.02
N ASP A 94 -9.85 9.97 35.27
CA ASP A 94 -10.63 9.61 36.46
C ASP A 94 -9.74 9.16 37.66
N ILE A 95 -8.40 9.23 37.52
CA ILE A 95 -7.38 8.99 38.58
C ILE A 95 -6.86 10.32 39.10
#